data_AF-D3BDG0-F1
#
_entry.id   AF-D3BDG0-F1
#
_cell.length_a   1.000
_cell.length_b   1.000
_cell.length_c   1.000
_cell.angle_alpha   90.00
_cell.angle_beta   90.00
_cell.angle_gamma   90.00
#
_symmetry.space_group_name_H-M   'P 1'
#
loop_
_entity.id
_entity.type
_entity.pdbx_description
1 polymer ?
#
loop_
_entity_poly.entity_id
_entity_poly.type
_entity_poly.pdbx_seq_one_letter_code
_entity_poly.pdbx_strand_id
1 'polypeptide(L)'
;MNIDSSNNNNNSNNNVSGNVNNKDDMNFLSDININIFSPNKKMRLMHINSNESSNNKGEKSLSQRQFDRNLMTPGQTISREGEFLRGHGTFHSNNALLASVCGLVERVDKLVSVRPFKARYHGEIGDIVVGRITQVGSKRWKVDVAARQDYILMLTAINLPGGIQRRRTSSDELQMRNFFVENDLVYAEVQAINQDGSVALHTRNQRYGKLQNGTFMSVPPSLIKRGKIHYHSLESIGVDIILGVNGYIWLADSAQQRQQASLIQQHEKENYDQPLLIPQAIREVSRESRIKIARVKNSIEVLNRSFMLIHPRAIMEIYQLAEKMSLPLKDMLHPDKIKQMITAVHTNLTSNKLNNKNKTNNNNNNQDSEGEDDEDDLNEYNAYYNDQMNTE
;
A
#
# COMPACT_ATOMS: atom_id res chain seq x y z
N MET A 1 58.02 6.73 -27.57
CA MET A 1 59.16 7.63 -27.32
C MET A 1 58.74 9.03 -27.74
N ASN A 2 59.10 10.01 -26.92
CA ASN A 2 58.71 11.42 -26.91
C ASN A 2 58.82 12.15 -28.25
N ILE A 3 58.33 13.41 -28.22
CA ILE A 3 58.43 14.54 -29.17
C ILE A 3 56.99 14.82 -29.69
N ASP A 4 56.30 15.93 -29.40
CA ASP A 4 56.78 17.30 -29.24
C ASP A 4 55.88 18.17 -28.36
N SER A 5 56.56 19.08 -27.66
CA SER A 5 56.08 20.26 -26.96
C SER A 5 56.03 21.47 -27.90
N SER A 6 55.01 22.31 -27.79
CA SER A 6 55.20 23.76 -28.05
C SER A 6 54.14 24.62 -27.35
N ASN A 7 54.65 25.35 -26.36
CA ASN A 7 54.09 26.57 -25.78
C ASN A 7 53.68 27.58 -26.85
N ASN A 8 52.64 28.38 -26.58
CA ASN A 8 52.87 29.82 -26.59
C ASN A 8 51.95 30.59 -25.65
N ASN A 9 52.59 31.47 -24.89
CA ASN A 9 52.04 32.40 -23.93
C ASN A 9 51.09 33.41 -24.59
N ASN A 10 50.09 33.88 -23.85
CA ASN A 10 49.94 35.33 -23.70
C ASN A 10 49.27 35.70 -22.37
N ASN A 11 49.90 36.68 -21.75
CA ASN A 11 49.74 37.18 -20.42
C ASN A 11 49.01 38.52 -20.51
N SER A 12 47.92 38.74 -19.76
CA SER A 12 47.45 40.09 -19.41
C SER A 12 46.44 40.06 -18.27
N ASN A 13 46.98 40.20 -17.06
CA ASN A 13 46.65 41.21 -16.05
C ASN A 13 45.19 41.55 -15.68
N ASN A 14 45.01 41.44 -14.35
CA ASN A 14 44.43 42.41 -13.41
C ASN A 14 42.96 42.29 -12.99
N ASN A 15 42.83 41.94 -11.70
CA ASN A 15 42.02 42.55 -10.63
C ASN A 15 40.50 42.63 -10.83
N VAL A 16 39.74 42.06 -9.90
CA VAL A 16 39.18 42.75 -8.71
C VAL A 16 38.28 41.76 -7.96
N SER A 17 38.36 41.82 -6.64
CA SER A 17 37.54 41.15 -5.62
C SER A 17 36.03 41.10 -5.90
N GLY A 18 35.45 39.92 -5.75
CA GLY A 18 34.01 39.70 -5.64
C GLY A 18 33.73 38.54 -4.69
N ASN A 19 33.47 38.87 -3.44
CA ASN A 19 33.08 37.96 -2.38
C ASN A 19 31.69 37.37 -2.69
N VAL A 20 31.58 36.06 -2.92
CA VAL A 20 30.30 35.34 -2.87
C VAL A 20 30.49 34.13 -1.97
N ASN A 21 29.95 34.26 -0.76
CA ASN A 21 29.76 33.17 0.18
C ASN A 21 28.93 32.07 -0.48
N ASN A 22 29.56 30.93 -0.79
CA ASN A 22 28.86 29.65 -0.92
C ASN A 22 29.47 28.70 0.11
N LYS A 23 28.95 28.80 1.33
CA LYS A 23 29.33 27.97 2.48
C LYS A 23 28.14 27.18 3.04
N ASP A 24 27.11 26.95 2.23
CA ASP A 24 25.86 26.29 2.65
C ASP A 24 25.64 24.89 2.05
N ASP A 25 26.59 24.34 1.28
CA ASP A 25 26.48 23.00 0.68
C ASP A 25 27.20 21.89 1.46
N MET A 26 27.26 21.97 2.79
CA MET A 26 27.86 20.91 3.61
C MET A 26 26.92 20.38 4.69
N ASN A 27 26.56 19.10 4.49
CA ASN A 27 26.13 18.12 5.49
C ASN A 27 24.70 18.16 6.04
N PHE A 28 23.72 17.87 5.18
CA PHE A 28 22.45 17.29 5.63
C PHE A 28 22.64 15.93 6.37
N LEU A 29 23.81 15.31 6.23
CA LEU A 29 24.21 14.06 6.87
C LEU A 29 24.66 14.22 8.33
N SER A 30 25.14 15.40 8.75
CA SER A 30 25.62 15.60 10.13
C SER A 30 24.50 15.80 11.14
N ASP A 31 23.31 16.19 10.68
CA ASP A 31 22.16 16.46 11.54
C ASP A 31 21.29 15.21 11.79
N ILE A 32 21.63 14.08 11.16
CA ILE A 32 20.97 12.81 11.42
C ILE A 32 21.56 12.23 12.71
N ASN A 33 20.80 12.30 13.79
CA ASN A 33 21.18 11.70 15.07
C ASN A 33 21.13 10.16 14.98
N ILE A 34 22.25 9.54 14.65
CA ILE A 34 22.39 8.07 14.43
C ILE A 34 22.33 7.28 15.76
N ASN A 35 22.22 7.95 16.91
CA ASN A 35 22.27 7.32 18.24
C ASN A 35 20.97 6.62 18.71
N ILE A 36 19.93 6.53 17.87
CA ILE A 36 18.68 5.87 18.27
C ILE A 36 18.86 4.34 18.37
N PHE A 37 19.87 3.77 17.70
CA PHE A 37 20.21 2.35 17.80
C PHE A 37 21.69 2.14 18.11
N SER A 38 22.08 2.36 19.38
CA SER A 38 23.28 1.73 19.89
C SER A 38 22.97 0.25 20.18
N PRO A 39 23.68 -0.73 19.56
CA PRO A 39 23.45 -2.15 19.77
C PRO A 39 23.83 -2.63 21.18
N ASN A 40 24.37 -1.73 22.02
CA ASN A 40 24.83 -2.04 23.37
C ASN A 40 23.75 -2.01 24.45
N LYS A 41 22.48 -1.72 24.12
CA LYS A 41 21.38 -1.95 25.07
C LYS A 41 20.99 -3.43 25.01
N LYS A 42 21.82 -4.30 25.63
CA LYS A 42 21.47 -5.70 25.92
C LYS A 42 20.05 -5.73 26.49
N MET A 43 19.09 -6.29 25.77
CA MET A 43 17.81 -6.68 26.35
C MET A 43 18.14 -7.65 27.48
N ARG A 44 18.04 -7.21 28.74
CA ARG A 44 18.10 -8.11 29.88
C ARG A 44 16.90 -9.04 29.75
N LEU A 45 17.17 -10.32 29.47
CA LEU A 45 16.20 -11.38 29.68
C LEU A 45 15.86 -11.35 31.18
N MET A 46 14.71 -10.78 31.53
CA MET A 46 14.20 -10.88 32.90
C MET A 46 13.78 -12.34 33.09
N HIS A 47 14.58 -13.11 33.82
CA HIS A 47 14.10 -14.34 34.42
C HIS A 47 13.03 -13.95 35.43
N ILE A 48 11.81 -14.46 35.24
CA ILE A 48 10.77 -14.41 36.25
C ILE A 48 11.26 -15.35 37.37
N ASN A 49 11.67 -14.78 38.50
CA ASN A 49 11.97 -15.57 39.69
C ASN A 49 10.67 -16.25 40.15
N SER A 50 10.59 -17.56 39.96
CA SER A 50 9.52 -18.41 40.46
C SER A 50 9.67 -18.66 41.96
N ASN A 51 9.58 -17.61 42.77
CA ASN A 51 9.49 -17.71 44.22
C ASN A 51 8.39 -16.78 44.73
N GLU A 52 7.15 -17.11 44.38
CA GLU A 52 5.99 -16.77 45.21
C GLU A 52 5.24 -18.08 45.52
N SER A 53 5.52 -18.61 46.70
CA SER A 53 4.82 -19.75 47.26
C SER A 53 3.37 -19.35 47.59
N SER A 54 2.43 -19.99 46.90
CA SER A 54 1.12 -20.45 47.39
C SER A 54 0.29 -19.52 48.27
N ASN A 55 -0.72 -18.87 47.68
CA ASN A 55 -2.16 -19.11 47.98
C ASN A 55 -3.03 -18.00 47.38
N ASN A 56 -3.63 -18.28 46.21
CA ASN A 56 -5.00 -17.90 45.85
C ASN A 56 -5.29 -18.42 44.43
N LYS A 57 -6.04 -19.52 44.33
CA LYS A 57 -6.68 -19.99 43.09
C LYS A 57 -7.88 -19.09 42.79
N GLY A 58 -7.62 -17.85 42.40
CA GLY A 58 -8.56 -17.02 41.67
C GLY A 58 -8.00 -16.86 40.27
N GLU A 59 -8.77 -17.23 39.24
CA GLU A 59 -8.45 -16.95 37.85
C GLU A 59 -8.13 -15.46 37.71
N LYS A 60 -6.83 -15.16 37.57
CA LYS A 60 -6.33 -13.79 37.44
C LYS A 60 -6.83 -13.26 36.11
N SER A 61 -7.78 -12.33 36.16
CA SER A 61 -7.99 -11.37 35.08
C SER A 61 -6.65 -10.70 34.77
N LEU A 62 -6.43 -10.40 33.49
CA LEU A 62 -5.20 -9.81 32.98
C LEU A 62 -4.76 -8.64 33.87
N SER A 63 -3.53 -8.70 34.39
CA SER A 63 -2.96 -7.58 35.15
C SER A 63 -2.82 -6.36 34.23
N GLN A 64 -2.98 -5.14 34.77
CA GLN A 64 -2.82 -3.88 34.02
C GLN A 64 -1.48 -3.82 33.22
N ARG A 65 -0.42 -4.49 33.70
CA ARG A 65 0.90 -4.59 33.03
C ARG A 65 0.97 -5.57 31.86
N GLN A 66 0.04 -6.53 31.76
CA GLN A 66 -0.13 -7.38 30.56
C GLN A 66 -0.93 -6.66 29.48
N PHE A 67 -1.87 -5.78 29.87
CA PHE A 67 -2.53 -4.86 28.95
C PHE A 67 -1.55 -3.86 28.33
N ASP A 68 -0.55 -3.37 29.05
CA ASP A 68 0.49 -2.51 28.47
C ASP A 68 1.27 -3.15 27.30
N ARG A 69 1.21 -4.49 27.16
CA ARG A 69 1.85 -5.21 26.04
C ARG A 69 0.88 -5.64 24.95
N ASN A 70 -0.44 -5.67 25.23
CA ASN A 70 -1.50 -6.15 24.35
C ASN A 70 -1.21 -7.47 23.60
N LEU A 71 -0.19 -8.23 23.99
CA LEU A 71 0.35 -9.36 23.24
C LEU A 71 -0.14 -10.67 23.84
N MET A 72 -0.73 -11.51 22.99
CA MET A 72 -1.20 -12.85 23.37
C MET A 72 -0.48 -13.91 22.58
N THR A 73 -0.27 -15.06 23.23
CA THR A 73 0.14 -16.30 22.57
C THR A 73 -1.04 -17.29 22.51
N PRO A 74 -1.06 -18.22 21.55
CA PRO A 74 -2.11 -19.23 21.47
C PRO A 74 -2.27 -20.00 22.79
N GLY A 75 -3.50 -20.22 23.23
CA GLY A 75 -3.85 -20.89 24.47
C GLY A 75 -3.81 -20.01 25.73
N GLN A 76 -3.43 -18.73 25.60
CA GLN A 76 -3.48 -17.80 26.72
C GLN A 76 -4.92 -17.34 26.98
N THR A 77 -5.32 -17.34 28.25
CA THR A 77 -6.62 -16.82 28.69
C THR A 77 -6.67 -15.30 28.58
N ILE A 78 -7.72 -14.80 27.94
CA ILE A 78 -8.00 -13.37 27.78
C ILE A 78 -8.96 -12.91 28.88
N SER A 79 -10.07 -13.61 29.06
CA SER A 79 -11.14 -13.25 30.00
C SER A 79 -12.00 -14.49 30.34
N ARG A 80 -12.91 -14.35 31.30
CA ARG A 80 -13.88 -15.39 31.68
C ARG A 80 -15.02 -15.46 30.65
N GLU A 81 -15.66 -16.62 30.55
CA GLU A 81 -16.81 -16.81 29.67
C GLU A 81 -17.95 -15.84 30.03
N GLY A 82 -18.56 -15.24 29.00
CA GLY A 82 -19.72 -14.35 29.13
C GLY A 82 -19.39 -12.87 29.41
N GLU A 83 -18.14 -12.52 29.70
CA GLU A 83 -17.74 -11.10 29.89
C GLU A 83 -17.66 -10.36 28.54
N PHE A 84 -17.14 -11.04 27.51
CA PHE A 84 -16.95 -10.50 26.17
C PHE A 84 -17.53 -11.41 25.08
N LEU A 85 -17.92 -10.78 23.97
CA LEU A 85 -18.25 -11.45 22.73
C LEU A 85 -16.96 -11.90 22.04
N ARG A 86 -16.98 -13.12 21.49
CA ARG A 86 -15.85 -13.67 20.72
C ARG A 86 -15.72 -12.98 19.36
N GLY A 87 -14.56 -12.44 19.09
CA GLY A 87 -14.14 -12.01 17.76
C GLY A 87 -13.19 -13.02 17.10
N HIS A 88 -12.62 -12.62 15.96
CA HIS A 88 -11.59 -13.40 15.27
C HIS A 88 -10.35 -13.62 16.15
N GLY A 89 -9.70 -14.77 15.99
CA GLY A 89 -8.49 -15.08 16.77
C GLY A 89 -8.75 -15.48 18.23
N THR A 90 -10.02 -15.69 18.61
CA THR A 90 -10.42 -16.15 19.95
C THR A 90 -11.35 -17.36 19.88
N PHE A 91 -11.38 -18.15 20.95
CA PHE A 91 -12.31 -19.27 21.12
C PHE A 91 -12.62 -19.50 22.60
N HIS A 92 -13.78 -20.09 22.89
CA HIS A 92 -14.16 -20.45 24.26
C HIS A 92 -13.70 -21.88 24.57
N SER A 93 -13.07 -22.07 25.73
CA SER A 93 -12.75 -23.38 26.30
C SER A 93 -12.64 -23.26 27.81
N ASN A 94 -13.09 -24.28 28.55
CA ASN A 94 -12.97 -24.34 30.02
C ASN A 94 -13.52 -23.08 30.74
N ASN A 95 -14.70 -22.60 30.33
CA ASN A 95 -15.33 -21.39 30.87
C ASN A 95 -14.48 -20.11 30.77
N ALA A 96 -13.55 -20.08 29.81
CA ALA A 96 -12.70 -18.94 29.54
C ALA A 96 -12.64 -18.63 28.04
N LEU A 97 -12.43 -17.36 27.71
CA LEU A 97 -12.09 -16.91 26.37
C LEU A 97 -10.57 -16.96 26.21
N LEU A 98 -10.07 -17.74 25.25
CA LEU A 98 -8.65 -17.90 24.97
C LEU A 98 -8.28 -17.39 23.58
N ALA A 99 -7.01 -17.01 23.41
CA ALA A 99 -6.44 -16.66 22.12
C ALA A 99 -6.14 -17.93 21.30
N SER A 100 -6.57 -17.97 20.03
CA SER A 100 -6.17 -19.03 19.09
C SER A 100 -4.90 -18.70 18.30
N VAL A 101 -4.57 -17.41 18.20
CA VAL A 101 -3.44 -16.90 17.40
C VAL A 101 -2.49 -16.07 18.24
N CYS A 102 -1.24 -15.95 17.78
CA CYS A 102 -0.25 -15.05 18.36
C CYS A 102 -0.43 -13.64 17.76
N GLY A 103 -0.65 -12.63 18.59
CA GLY A 103 -0.94 -11.30 18.09
C GLY A 103 -1.36 -10.30 19.15
N LEU A 104 -1.87 -9.17 18.68
CA LEU A 104 -2.33 -8.09 19.55
C LEU A 104 -3.82 -8.23 19.84
N VAL A 105 -4.22 -8.03 21.09
CA VAL A 105 -5.63 -7.98 21.49
C VAL A 105 -6.23 -6.66 21.06
N GLU A 106 -7.35 -6.74 20.38
CA GLU A 106 -8.18 -5.61 19.99
C GLU A 106 -9.54 -5.77 20.64
N ARG A 107 -9.93 -4.74 21.39
CA ARG A 107 -11.22 -4.69 22.05
C ARG A 107 -12.01 -3.52 21.47
N VAL A 108 -13.17 -3.84 20.91
CA VAL A 108 -14.15 -2.88 20.43
C VAL A 108 -15.42 -3.13 21.22
N ASP A 109 -15.71 -2.23 22.17
CA ASP A 109 -16.82 -2.37 23.14
C ASP A 109 -16.79 -3.70 23.92
N LYS A 110 -17.72 -4.59 23.57
CA LYS A 110 -17.87 -5.93 24.13
C LYS A 110 -17.23 -7.01 23.26
N LEU A 111 -16.80 -6.70 22.04
CA LEU A 111 -16.16 -7.65 21.15
C LEU A 111 -14.65 -7.67 21.38
N VAL A 112 -14.09 -8.86 21.56
CA VAL A 112 -12.65 -9.07 21.73
C VAL A 112 -12.13 -9.96 20.61
N SER A 113 -11.17 -9.45 19.85
CA SER A 113 -10.44 -10.18 18.81
C SER A 113 -8.94 -10.16 19.08
N VAL A 114 -8.22 -11.11 18.48
CA VAL A 114 -6.75 -11.10 18.47
C VAL A 114 -6.30 -10.92 17.03
N ARG A 115 -5.68 -9.78 16.74
CA ARG A 115 -5.09 -9.48 15.44
C ARG A 115 -3.73 -10.17 15.31
N PRO A 116 -3.58 -11.17 14.42
CA PRO A 116 -2.32 -11.88 14.25
C PRO A 116 -1.27 -10.99 13.59
N PHE A 117 0.01 -11.23 13.87
CA PHE A 117 1.11 -10.53 13.19
C PHE A 117 1.23 -10.85 11.70
N LYS A 118 0.81 -12.05 11.31
CA LYS A 118 0.81 -12.50 9.92
C LYS A 118 -0.51 -13.17 9.62
N ALA A 119 -1.22 -12.63 8.63
CA ALA A 119 -2.46 -13.21 8.11
C ALA A 119 -2.46 -13.13 6.59
N ARG A 120 -3.23 -14.04 5.98
CA ARG A 120 -3.69 -13.86 4.61
C ARG A 120 -4.73 -12.76 4.57
N TYR A 121 -4.96 -12.20 3.38
CA TYR A 121 -6.01 -11.22 3.19
C TYR A 121 -7.38 -11.85 3.52
N HIS A 122 -8.18 -11.13 4.31
CA HIS A 122 -9.56 -11.45 4.62
C HIS A 122 -10.41 -10.34 4.01
N GLY A 123 -11.23 -10.70 3.02
CA GLY A 123 -12.01 -9.72 2.29
C GLY A 123 -13.14 -9.15 3.13
N GLU A 124 -13.34 -7.85 3.01
CA GLU A 124 -14.52 -7.13 3.49
C GLU A 124 -15.30 -6.57 2.29
N ILE A 125 -16.60 -6.37 2.46
CA ILE A 125 -17.46 -5.82 1.41
C ILE A 125 -17.01 -4.38 1.11
N GLY A 126 -16.84 -4.05 -0.16
CA GLY A 126 -16.32 -2.76 -0.62
C GLY A 126 -14.80 -2.66 -0.67
N ASP A 127 -14.05 -3.69 -0.25
CA ASP A 127 -12.60 -3.68 -0.40
C ASP A 127 -12.21 -3.66 -1.89
N ILE A 128 -11.25 -2.80 -2.21
CA ILE A 128 -10.64 -2.71 -3.52
C ILE A 128 -9.45 -3.66 -3.60
N VAL A 129 -9.45 -4.52 -4.62
CA VAL A 129 -8.43 -5.57 -4.77
C VAL A 129 -7.88 -5.63 -6.18
N VAL A 130 -6.60 -5.99 -6.27
CA VAL A 130 -5.98 -6.45 -7.51
C VAL A 130 -5.89 -7.97 -7.43
N GLY A 131 -6.24 -8.67 -8.50
CA GLY A 131 -6.21 -10.13 -8.55
C GLY A 131 -5.63 -10.66 -9.84
N ARG A 132 -5.30 -11.96 -9.84
CA ARG A 132 -4.86 -12.68 -11.04
C ARG A 132 -5.86 -13.77 -11.39
N ILE A 133 -6.27 -13.84 -12.65
CA ILE A 133 -7.18 -14.90 -13.12
C ILE A 133 -6.44 -16.24 -13.06
N THR A 134 -6.95 -17.19 -12.25
CA THR A 134 -6.38 -18.54 -12.12
C THR A 134 -7.03 -19.50 -13.10
N GLN A 135 -8.35 -19.41 -13.27
CA GLN A 135 -9.13 -20.34 -14.08
C GLN A 135 -10.36 -19.66 -14.70
N VAL A 136 -10.62 -19.97 -15.97
CA VAL A 136 -11.89 -19.68 -16.64
C VAL A 136 -12.83 -20.88 -16.47
N GLY A 137 -13.98 -20.69 -15.82
CA GLY A 137 -15.02 -21.71 -15.65
C GLY A 137 -16.32 -21.36 -16.37
N SER A 138 -17.35 -22.20 -16.24
CA SER A 138 -18.68 -21.86 -16.78
C SER A 138 -19.25 -20.64 -16.05
N LYS A 139 -19.51 -19.56 -16.81
CA LYS A 139 -20.10 -18.29 -16.36
C LYS A 139 -19.35 -17.57 -15.23
N ARG A 140 -18.14 -17.98 -14.89
CA ARG A 140 -17.33 -17.36 -13.83
C ARG A 140 -15.82 -17.50 -14.07
N TRP A 141 -15.07 -16.56 -13.54
CA TRP A 141 -13.62 -16.64 -13.38
C TRP A 141 -13.26 -16.84 -11.92
N LYS A 142 -12.23 -17.64 -11.67
CA LYS A 142 -11.55 -17.68 -10.38
C LYS A 142 -10.40 -16.70 -10.38
N VAL A 143 -10.27 -15.96 -9.29
CA VAL A 143 -9.31 -14.87 -9.14
C VAL A 143 -8.50 -15.10 -7.87
N ASP A 144 -7.19 -15.23 -8.00
CA ASP A 144 -6.27 -15.20 -6.87
C ASP A 144 -6.11 -13.76 -6.38
N VAL A 145 -6.39 -13.55 -5.11
CA VAL A 145 -6.27 -12.27 -4.40
C VAL A 145 -5.45 -12.39 -3.12
N ALA A 146 -4.57 -13.40 -3.00
CA ALA A 146 -3.80 -13.68 -1.78
C ALA A 146 -4.65 -13.96 -0.51
N ALA A 147 -5.91 -14.36 -0.70
CA ALA A 147 -6.81 -14.78 0.37
C ALA A 147 -6.63 -16.27 0.71
N ARG A 148 -7.47 -16.80 1.60
CA ARG A 148 -7.53 -18.24 1.92
C ARG A 148 -7.95 -19.09 0.72
N GLN A 149 -8.77 -18.54 -0.17
CA GLN A 149 -9.34 -19.21 -1.34
C GLN A 149 -9.45 -18.22 -2.50
N ASP A 150 -9.57 -18.75 -3.72
CA ASP A 150 -9.84 -17.94 -4.91
C ASP A 150 -11.21 -17.26 -4.79
N TYR A 151 -11.26 -16.00 -5.19
CA TYR A 151 -12.51 -15.25 -5.26
C TYR A 151 -13.17 -15.48 -6.62
N ILE A 152 -14.48 -15.26 -6.67
CA ILE A 152 -15.29 -15.57 -7.85
C ILE A 152 -15.72 -14.27 -8.51
N LEU A 153 -15.28 -14.06 -9.75
CA LEU A 153 -15.80 -13.01 -10.62
C LEU A 153 -16.84 -13.64 -11.54
N MET A 154 -18.12 -13.33 -11.33
CA MET A 154 -19.18 -13.84 -12.18
C MET A 154 -19.20 -13.10 -13.51
N LEU A 155 -19.57 -13.80 -14.59
CA LEU A 155 -19.85 -13.14 -15.87
C LEU A 155 -20.85 -12.01 -15.64
N THR A 156 -21.91 -12.25 -14.84
CA THR A 156 -22.95 -11.27 -14.49
C THR A 156 -22.47 -9.99 -13.79
N ALA A 157 -21.23 -9.99 -13.30
CA ALA A 157 -20.66 -8.90 -12.50
C ALA A 157 -19.62 -8.07 -13.27
N ILE A 158 -19.36 -8.37 -14.54
CA ILE A 158 -18.50 -7.56 -15.42
C ILE A 158 -19.31 -6.64 -16.33
N ASN A 159 -18.71 -5.50 -16.71
CA ASN A 159 -19.26 -4.66 -17.77
C ASN A 159 -19.03 -5.32 -19.13
N LEU A 160 -20.08 -5.40 -19.93
CA LEU A 160 -19.97 -5.85 -21.32
C LEU A 160 -19.59 -4.65 -22.19
N PRO A 161 -18.77 -4.87 -23.23
CA PRO A 161 -18.36 -3.83 -24.17
C PRO A 161 -19.61 -3.21 -24.83
N GLY A 162 -19.57 -1.89 -24.99
CA GLY A 162 -20.68 -1.08 -25.51
C GLY A 162 -21.55 -0.43 -24.44
N GLY A 163 -21.30 -0.66 -23.13
CA GLY A 163 -21.95 0.06 -22.03
C GLY A 163 -23.47 -0.16 -21.88
N ILE A 164 -24.09 -0.89 -22.82
CA ILE A 164 -25.52 -1.18 -22.83
C ILE A 164 -25.79 -2.33 -21.87
N GLN A 165 -26.66 -2.09 -20.90
CA GLN A 165 -27.18 -3.13 -20.02
C GLN A 165 -28.15 -4.04 -20.78
N ARG A 166 -27.61 -4.98 -21.57
CA ARG A 166 -28.38 -5.99 -22.30
C ARG A 166 -28.50 -7.30 -21.51
N ARG A 167 -29.55 -8.08 -21.80
CA ARG A 167 -29.66 -9.45 -21.26
C ARG A 167 -28.49 -10.28 -21.79
N ARG A 168 -27.81 -10.95 -20.87
CA ARG A 168 -26.66 -11.80 -21.15
C ARG A 168 -27.12 -13.05 -21.88
N THR A 169 -26.53 -13.32 -23.04
CA THR A 169 -26.89 -14.44 -23.91
C THR A 169 -25.89 -15.58 -23.77
N SER A 170 -26.26 -16.78 -24.22
CA SER A 170 -25.37 -17.94 -24.27
C SER A 170 -24.13 -17.72 -25.14
N SER A 171 -24.19 -16.78 -26.10
CA SER A 171 -23.03 -16.34 -26.88
C SER A 171 -21.93 -15.70 -26.01
N ASP A 172 -22.32 -14.94 -24.98
CA ASP A 172 -21.38 -14.26 -24.09
C ASP A 172 -20.60 -15.26 -23.23
N GLU A 173 -21.20 -16.41 -22.89
CA GLU A 173 -20.53 -17.51 -22.19
C GLU A 173 -19.43 -18.12 -23.06
N LEU A 174 -19.67 -18.26 -24.37
CA LEU A 174 -18.70 -18.80 -25.32
C LEU A 174 -17.54 -17.81 -25.58
N GLN A 175 -17.82 -16.51 -25.48
CA GLN A 175 -16.85 -15.43 -25.65
C GLN A 175 -16.15 -14.99 -24.35
N MET A 176 -16.33 -15.70 -23.23
CA MET A 176 -15.73 -15.33 -21.94
C MET A 176 -14.21 -15.12 -22.01
N ARG A 177 -13.51 -15.94 -22.81
CA ARG A 177 -12.05 -15.84 -22.98
C ARG A 177 -11.62 -14.54 -23.66
N ASN A 178 -12.51 -13.79 -24.31
CA ASN A 178 -12.16 -12.50 -24.90
C ASN A 178 -11.99 -11.40 -23.84
N PHE A 179 -12.64 -11.53 -22.68
CA PHE A 179 -12.52 -10.55 -21.59
C PHE A 179 -11.30 -10.84 -20.72
N PHE A 180 -11.23 -12.07 -20.21
CA PHE A 180 -10.20 -12.49 -19.28
C PHE A 180 -9.73 -13.90 -19.63
N VAL A 181 -8.42 -14.03 -19.79
CA VAL A 181 -7.71 -15.30 -19.93
C VAL A 181 -6.93 -15.61 -18.66
N GLU A 182 -6.49 -16.85 -18.53
CA GLU A 182 -5.64 -17.28 -17.43
C GLU A 182 -4.37 -16.40 -17.34
N ASN A 183 -4.01 -16.01 -16.10
CA ASN A 183 -2.93 -15.11 -15.73
C ASN A 183 -3.11 -13.62 -15.99
N ASP A 184 -4.24 -13.19 -16.56
CA ASP A 184 -4.58 -11.76 -16.62
C ASP A 184 -4.67 -11.16 -15.22
N LEU A 185 -4.31 -9.88 -15.11
CA LEU A 185 -4.51 -9.10 -13.89
C LEU A 185 -5.84 -8.35 -13.98
N VAL A 186 -6.59 -8.36 -12.90
CA VAL A 186 -7.90 -7.72 -12.79
C VAL A 186 -7.91 -6.76 -11.60
N TYR A 187 -8.47 -5.59 -11.84
CA TYR A 187 -8.82 -4.60 -10.82
C TYR A 187 -10.31 -4.71 -10.53
N ALA A 188 -10.66 -5.04 -9.29
CA ALA A 188 -12.03 -5.37 -8.91
C ALA A 188 -12.35 -4.95 -7.47
N GLU A 189 -13.65 -4.90 -7.17
CA GLU A 189 -14.18 -4.63 -5.84
C GLU A 189 -14.89 -5.86 -5.29
N VAL A 190 -14.82 -6.04 -3.97
CA VAL A 190 -15.54 -7.10 -3.25
C VAL A 190 -17.01 -6.74 -3.13
N GLN A 191 -17.86 -7.48 -3.86
CA GLN A 191 -19.30 -7.24 -3.90
C GLN A 191 -20.02 -7.78 -2.66
N ALA A 192 -19.72 -9.04 -2.33
CA ALA A 192 -20.47 -9.79 -1.34
C ALA A 192 -19.65 -10.96 -0.82
N ILE A 193 -19.90 -11.31 0.44
CA ILE A 193 -19.35 -12.48 1.11
C ILE A 193 -20.52 -13.41 1.40
N ASN A 194 -20.52 -14.59 0.80
CA ASN A 194 -21.56 -15.58 0.95
C ASN A 194 -21.40 -16.35 2.27
N GLN A 195 -22.47 -17.00 2.73
CA GLN A 195 -22.47 -17.75 3.99
C GLN A 195 -21.53 -18.97 3.98
N ASP A 196 -21.22 -19.51 2.80
CA ASP A 196 -20.22 -20.57 2.61
C ASP A 196 -18.77 -20.04 2.70
N GLY A 197 -18.61 -18.73 2.91
CA GLY A 197 -17.33 -18.03 2.92
C GLY A 197 -16.81 -17.66 1.54
N SER A 198 -17.48 -18.06 0.44
CA SER A 198 -17.12 -17.63 -0.92
C SER A 198 -17.29 -16.14 -1.10
N VAL A 199 -16.35 -15.50 -1.77
CA VAL A 199 -16.36 -14.04 -1.96
C VAL A 199 -16.55 -13.74 -3.43
N ALA A 200 -17.54 -12.90 -3.72
CA ALA A 200 -17.89 -12.47 -5.07
C ALA A 200 -17.24 -11.11 -5.38
N LEU A 201 -16.60 -11.02 -6.54
CA LEU A 201 -16.03 -9.80 -7.09
C LEU A 201 -16.95 -9.21 -8.16
N HIS A 202 -16.84 -7.90 -8.38
CA HIS A 202 -17.44 -7.22 -9.52
C HIS A 202 -16.50 -6.18 -10.15
N THR A 203 -16.73 -5.89 -11.43
CA THR A 203 -16.00 -4.85 -12.18
C THR A 203 -16.99 -3.90 -12.86
N ARG A 204 -17.98 -3.42 -12.09
CA ARG A 204 -19.09 -2.57 -12.60
C ARG A 204 -18.68 -1.12 -12.83
N ASN A 205 -17.65 -0.62 -12.15
CA ASN A 205 -17.09 0.70 -12.45
C ASN A 205 -16.28 0.63 -13.77
N GLN A 206 -16.35 1.66 -14.62
CA GLN A 206 -15.57 1.74 -15.86
C GLN A 206 -14.06 1.72 -15.60
N ARG A 207 -13.61 2.20 -14.43
CA ARG A 207 -12.19 2.13 -14.04
C ARG A 207 -11.76 0.70 -13.68
N TYR A 208 -12.68 -0.19 -13.34
CA TYR A 208 -12.40 -1.60 -13.01
C TYR A 208 -12.29 -2.44 -14.28
N GLY A 209 -11.49 -3.50 -14.21
CA GLY A 209 -11.33 -4.41 -15.34
C GLY A 209 -9.91 -4.92 -15.49
N LYS A 210 -9.53 -5.20 -16.74
CA LYS A 210 -8.25 -5.82 -17.07
C LYS A 210 -7.11 -4.80 -16.99
N LEU A 211 -6.07 -5.13 -16.23
CA LEU A 211 -4.88 -4.30 -16.08
C LEU A 211 -3.81 -4.70 -17.11
N GLN A 212 -3.30 -3.74 -17.88
CA GLN A 212 -2.33 -3.94 -18.96
C GLN A 212 -1.29 -2.83 -19.00
N ASN A 213 -0.12 -3.09 -19.60
CA ASN A 213 0.96 -2.10 -19.73
C ASN A 213 1.46 -1.53 -18.39
N GLY A 214 1.57 -2.39 -17.39
CA GLY A 214 2.06 -2.02 -16.06
C GLY A 214 2.91 -3.13 -15.42
N THR A 215 3.36 -2.87 -14.19
CA THR A 215 4.14 -3.79 -13.38
C THR A 215 3.37 -4.19 -12.13
N PHE A 216 3.36 -5.49 -11.85
CA PHE A 216 2.78 -6.06 -10.64
C PHE A 216 3.83 -6.21 -9.53
N MET A 217 3.41 -6.00 -8.28
CA MET A 217 4.16 -6.39 -7.10
C MET A 217 3.22 -6.86 -5.97
N SER A 218 3.75 -7.69 -5.08
CA SER A 218 3.01 -8.21 -3.93
C SER A 218 3.73 -7.85 -2.64
N VAL A 219 2.96 -7.37 -1.67
CA VAL A 219 3.38 -7.06 -0.31
C VAL A 219 2.41 -7.72 0.68
N PRO A 220 2.78 -7.89 1.96
CA PRO A 220 1.84 -8.34 2.97
C PRO A 220 0.63 -7.40 3.08
N PRO A 221 -0.61 -7.91 3.11
CA PRO A 221 -1.82 -7.08 3.16
C PRO A 221 -1.88 -6.19 4.40
N SER A 222 -1.26 -6.61 5.51
CA SER A 222 -1.17 -5.85 6.75
C SER A 222 -0.36 -4.55 6.65
N LEU A 223 0.44 -4.37 5.59
CA LEU A 223 1.21 -3.16 5.37
C LEU A 223 0.45 -2.11 4.56
N ILE A 224 -0.63 -2.48 3.86
CA ILE A 224 -1.42 -1.51 3.10
C ILE A 224 -2.33 -0.74 4.07
N LYS A 225 -2.24 0.60 4.09
CA LYS A 225 -3.22 1.42 4.81
C LYS A 225 -4.58 1.27 4.12
N ARG A 226 -5.61 0.82 4.85
CA ARG A 226 -7.00 0.87 4.37
C ARG A 226 -7.44 2.33 4.28
N GLY A 227 -8.00 2.72 3.14
CA GLY A 227 -8.44 4.09 2.88
C GLY A 227 -9.68 4.09 2.00
N LYS A 228 -10.27 5.27 1.77
CA LYS A 228 -11.43 5.39 0.86
C LYS A 228 -11.02 5.22 -0.60
N ILE A 229 -9.79 5.60 -0.92
CA ILE A 229 -9.24 5.62 -2.27
C ILE A 229 -8.03 4.70 -2.29
N HIS A 230 -7.98 3.84 -3.31
CA HIS A 230 -6.90 2.89 -3.53
C HIS A 230 -6.23 3.07 -4.90
N TYR A 231 -6.79 3.94 -5.74
CA TYR A 231 -6.23 4.36 -7.01
C TYR A 231 -5.63 5.75 -6.84
N HIS A 232 -4.33 5.91 -7.09
CA HIS A 232 -3.64 7.19 -6.95
C HIS A 232 -2.83 7.49 -8.22
N SER A 233 -3.06 8.67 -8.80
CA SER A 233 -2.25 9.21 -9.90
C SER A 233 -1.18 10.12 -9.31
N LEU A 234 0.09 9.70 -9.38
CA LEU A 234 1.21 10.53 -8.94
C LEU A 234 1.61 11.49 -10.05
N GLU A 235 0.85 12.57 -10.24
CA GLU A 235 1.01 13.51 -11.36
C GLU A 235 2.41 14.12 -11.46
N SER A 236 3.05 14.39 -10.32
CA SER A 236 4.43 14.90 -10.26
C SER A 236 5.47 13.95 -10.89
N ILE A 237 5.17 12.66 -10.95
CA ILE A 237 6.06 11.62 -11.51
C ILE A 237 5.51 11.10 -12.84
N GLY A 238 4.19 11.10 -13.03
CA GLY A 238 3.49 10.50 -14.17
C GLY A 238 3.31 8.98 -14.03
N VAL A 239 3.11 8.49 -12.81
CA VAL A 239 2.90 7.06 -12.52
C VAL A 239 1.58 6.87 -11.78
N ASP A 240 0.74 5.99 -12.30
CA ASP A 240 -0.49 5.54 -11.65
C ASP A 240 -0.21 4.32 -10.77
N ILE A 241 -0.81 4.31 -9.58
CA ILE A 241 -0.67 3.27 -8.57
C ILE A 241 -2.04 2.76 -8.16
N ILE A 242 -2.19 1.45 -8.15
CA ILE A 242 -3.33 0.77 -7.52
C ILE A 242 -2.81 0.00 -6.31
N LEU A 243 -3.26 0.40 -5.12
CA LEU A 243 -2.94 -0.23 -3.84
C LEU A 243 -4.08 -1.15 -3.43
N GLY A 244 -4.11 -2.39 -3.92
CA GLY A 244 -5.11 -3.36 -3.46
C GLY A 244 -4.99 -3.64 -1.96
N VAL A 245 -6.10 -3.63 -1.22
CA VAL A 245 -6.15 -3.93 0.23
C VAL A 245 -5.54 -5.30 0.55
N ASN A 246 -5.60 -6.20 -0.43
CA ASN A 246 -5.03 -7.54 -0.37
C ASN A 246 -3.50 -7.60 -0.49
N GLY A 247 -2.82 -6.45 -0.62
CA GLY A 247 -1.37 -6.36 -0.79
C GLY A 247 -0.89 -6.61 -2.21
N TYR A 248 -1.81 -6.76 -3.17
CA TYR A 248 -1.46 -6.78 -4.60
C TYR A 248 -1.49 -5.36 -5.13
N ILE A 249 -0.34 -4.93 -5.65
CA ILE A 249 -0.12 -3.57 -6.13
C ILE A 249 0.17 -3.62 -7.63
N TRP A 250 -0.35 -2.63 -8.34
CA TRP A 250 -0.08 -2.45 -9.75
C TRP A 250 0.36 -1.02 -10.04
N LEU A 251 1.37 -0.88 -10.91
CA LEU A 251 2.02 0.38 -11.25
C LEU A 251 2.05 0.54 -12.78
N ALA A 252 1.69 1.71 -13.29
CA ALA A 252 1.76 1.99 -14.73
C ALA A 252 2.05 3.46 -15.04
N ASP A 253 2.36 3.75 -16.30
CA ASP A 253 2.55 5.12 -16.78
C ASP A 253 1.20 5.81 -17.01
N SER A 254 0.97 6.95 -16.37
CA SER A 254 -0.35 7.62 -16.40
C SER A 254 -0.75 8.09 -17.79
N ALA A 255 0.19 8.58 -18.59
CA ALA A 255 -0.11 9.07 -19.93
C ALA A 255 -0.52 7.92 -20.86
N GLN A 256 0.19 6.80 -20.79
CA GLN A 256 -0.11 5.59 -21.54
C GLN A 256 -1.48 5.00 -21.14
N GLN A 257 -1.80 4.96 -19.84
CA GLN A 257 -3.09 4.45 -19.37
C GLN A 257 -4.26 5.30 -19.85
N ARG A 258 -4.12 6.64 -19.84
CA ARG A 258 -5.14 7.54 -20.41
C ARG A 258 -5.36 7.30 -21.90
N GLN A 259 -4.28 7.20 -22.68
CA GLN A 259 -4.37 6.90 -24.12
C GLN A 259 -5.07 5.56 -24.39
N GLN A 260 -4.71 4.54 -23.61
CA GLN A 260 -5.32 3.22 -23.72
C GLN A 260 -6.81 3.25 -23.34
N ALA A 261 -7.18 3.93 -22.26
CA ALA A 261 -8.57 4.06 -21.83
C ALA A 261 -9.43 4.78 -22.89
N SER A 262 -8.93 5.87 -23.46
CA SER A 262 -9.63 6.59 -24.55
C SER A 262 -9.83 5.70 -25.78
N LEU A 263 -8.83 4.90 -26.15
CA LEU A 263 -8.93 3.98 -27.28
C LEU A 263 -9.93 2.84 -27.02
N ILE A 264 -9.93 2.27 -25.81
CA ILE A 264 -10.92 1.27 -25.40
C ILE A 264 -12.33 1.88 -25.51
N GLN A 265 -12.54 3.07 -24.96
CA GLN A 265 -13.84 3.73 -24.96
C GLN A 265 -14.35 4.06 -26.37
N GLN A 266 -13.47 4.53 -27.26
CA GLN A 266 -13.81 4.77 -28.67
C GLN A 266 -14.17 3.46 -29.38
N HIS A 267 -13.37 2.41 -29.18
CA HIS A 267 -13.62 1.11 -29.79
C HIS A 267 -14.92 0.48 -29.28
N GLU A 268 -15.23 0.60 -27.99
CA GLU A 268 -16.50 0.12 -27.43
C GLU A 268 -17.72 0.86 -27.99
N LYS A 269 -17.57 2.13 -28.38
CA LYS A 269 -18.64 2.91 -29.02
C LYS A 269 -18.82 2.56 -30.50
N GLU A 270 -17.73 2.41 -31.24
CA GLU A 270 -17.75 2.31 -32.71
C GLU A 270 -17.67 0.87 -33.24
N ASN A 271 -16.98 -0.03 -32.54
CA ASN A 271 -16.59 -1.35 -33.02
C ASN A 271 -16.84 -2.47 -31.97
N TYR A 272 -17.94 -2.40 -31.24
CA TYR A 272 -18.24 -3.35 -30.14
C TYR A 272 -18.29 -4.83 -30.55
N ASP A 273 -18.56 -5.12 -31.83
CA ASP A 273 -18.62 -6.49 -32.38
C ASP A 273 -17.24 -7.10 -32.71
N GLN A 274 -16.16 -6.30 -32.68
CA GLN A 274 -14.81 -6.75 -33.00
C GLN A 274 -13.93 -6.90 -31.75
N PRO A 275 -12.93 -7.79 -31.76
CA PRO A 275 -11.97 -7.87 -30.68
C PRO A 275 -11.06 -6.63 -30.69
N LEU A 276 -10.90 -6.00 -29.53
CA LEU A 276 -10.02 -4.85 -29.38
C LEU A 276 -8.55 -5.24 -29.62
N LEU A 277 -7.94 -4.69 -30.66
CA LEU A 277 -6.51 -4.81 -30.91
C LEU A 277 -5.78 -3.55 -30.45
N ILE A 278 -5.12 -3.60 -29.29
CA ILE A 278 -4.34 -2.46 -28.80
C ILE A 278 -3.13 -2.25 -29.71
N PRO A 279 -2.96 -1.06 -30.34
CA PRO A 279 -1.83 -0.75 -31.21
C PRO A 279 -0.48 -0.90 -30.50
N GLN A 280 0.56 -1.29 -31.24
CA GLN A 280 1.90 -1.51 -30.68
C GLN A 280 2.47 -0.23 -30.03
N ALA A 281 2.21 0.94 -30.61
CA ALA A 281 2.62 2.23 -30.06
C ALA A 281 2.10 2.48 -28.63
N ILE A 282 0.89 1.99 -28.31
CA ILE A 282 0.30 2.12 -26.97
C ILE A 282 0.80 1.01 -26.03
N ARG A 283 1.29 -0.12 -26.55
CA ARG A 283 1.90 -1.17 -25.73
C ARG A 283 3.31 -0.82 -25.27
N GLU A 284 4.04 -0.06 -26.07
CA GLU A 284 5.44 0.27 -25.80
C GLU A 284 5.57 1.40 -24.77
N VAL A 285 5.97 1.04 -23.55
CA VAL A 285 6.31 1.99 -22.50
C VAL A 285 7.66 2.67 -22.83
N SER A 286 7.80 3.97 -22.62
CA SER A 286 9.09 4.66 -22.81
C SER A 286 10.16 4.17 -21.80
N ARG A 287 11.45 4.30 -22.13
CA ARG A 287 12.54 3.96 -21.18
C ARG A 287 12.50 4.85 -19.94
N GLU A 288 12.16 6.12 -20.11
CA GLU A 288 12.07 7.08 -19.00
C GLU A 288 10.93 6.70 -18.05
N SER A 289 9.74 6.41 -18.58
CA SER A 289 8.59 5.94 -17.80
C SER A 289 8.90 4.65 -17.05
N ARG A 290 9.58 3.69 -17.70
CA ARG A 290 10.03 2.45 -17.03
C ARG A 290 10.96 2.71 -15.84
N ILE A 291 11.85 3.69 -15.95
CA ILE A 291 12.75 4.09 -14.86
C ILE A 291 11.93 4.68 -13.70
N LYS A 292 10.97 5.56 -13.98
CA LYS A 292 10.09 6.14 -12.96
C LYS A 292 9.27 5.07 -12.23
N ILE A 293 8.64 4.16 -12.99
CA ILE A 293 7.90 3.01 -12.44
C ILE A 293 8.81 2.13 -11.56
N ALA A 294 10.03 1.84 -12.02
CA ALA A 294 10.98 1.03 -11.26
C ALA A 294 11.43 1.73 -9.97
N ARG A 295 11.58 3.05 -9.97
CA ARG A 295 11.92 3.82 -8.77
C ARG A 295 10.77 3.78 -7.76
N VAL A 296 9.53 4.00 -8.20
CA VAL A 296 8.33 3.87 -7.36
C VAL A 296 8.21 2.46 -6.77
N LYS A 297 8.40 1.43 -7.60
CA LYS A 297 8.42 0.03 -7.14
C LYS A 297 9.47 -0.20 -6.06
N ASN A 298 10.68 0.32 -6.24
CA ASN A 298 11.74 0.21 -5.24
C ASN A 298 11.39 0.99 -3.97
N SER A 299 10.75 2.15 -4.06
CA SER A 299 10.26 2.88 -2.88
C SER A 299 9.27 2.06 -2.06
N ILE A 300 8.33 1.37 -2.70
CA ILE A 300 7.38 0.48 -2.03
C ILE A 300 8.12 -0.71 -1.41
N GLU A 301 9.11 -1.27 -2.09
CA GLU A 301 9.92 -2.38 -1.55
C GLU A 301 10.77 -1.97 -0.34
N VAL A 302 11.27 -0.72 -0.30
CA VAL A 302 11.95 -0.15 0.87
C VAL A 302 11.00 -0.09 2.08
N LEU A 303 9.76 0.35 1.89
CA LEU A 303 8.73 0.38 2.94
C LEU A 303 8.37 -1.04 3.40
N ASN A 304 8.20 -1.97 2.46
CA ASN A 304 7.89 -3.38 2.70
C ASN A 304 8.95 -4.05 3.58
N ARG A 305 10.24 -3.93 3.22
CA ARG A 305 11.36 -4.50 3.99
C ARG A 305 11.52 -3.90 5.38
N SER A 306 11.00 -2.70 5.58
CA SER A 306 11.08 -1.95 6.83
C SER A 306 9.82 -2.11 7.69
N PHE A 307 8.85 -2.92 7.25
CA PHE A 307 7.56 -3.12 7.91
C PHE A 307 6.82 -1.81 8.21
N MET A 308 6.95 -0.83 7.32
CA MET A 308 6.26 0.46 7.40
C MET A 308 4.93 0.41 6.63
N LEU A 309 3.94 1.18 7.09
CA LEU A 309 2.66 1.28 6.39
C LEU A 309 2.82 1.96 5.03
N ILE A 310 2.30 1.29 4.00
CA ILE A 310 2.32 1.72 2.60
C ILE A 310 1.04 2.50 2.33
N HIS A 311 1.24 3.77 1.97
CA HIS A 311 0.22 4.71 1.54
C HIS A 311 0.89 5.75 0.63
N PRO A 312 0.14 6.52 -0.18
CA PRO A 312 0.71 7.37 -1.24
C PRO A 312 1.77 8.34 -0.75
N ARG A 313 1.51 9.01 0.39
CA ARG A 313 2.44 9.95 1.01
C ARG A 313 3.78 9.32 1.36
N ALA A 314 3.78 8.16 2.04
CA ALA A 314 5.04 7.46 2.36
C ALA A 314 5.82 7.02 1.12
N ILE A 315 5.13 6.62 0.05
CA ILE A 315 5.76 6.26 -1.23
C ILE A 315 6.46 7.49 -1.82
N MET A 316 5.78 8.63 -1.82
CA MET A 316 6.31 9.90 -2.32
C MET A 316 7.49 10.42 -1.49
N GLU A 317 7.41 10.33 -0.17
CA GLU A 317 8.52 10.74 0.72
C GLU A 317 9.80 9.94 0.43
N ILE A 318 9.69 8.61 0.29
CA ILE A 318 10.82 7.74 -0.06
C ILE A 318 11.33 8.03 -1.48
N TYR A 319 10.42 8.28 -2.43
CA TYR A 319 10.78 8.63 -3.80
C TYR A 319 11.59 9.94 -3.86
N GLN A 320 11.09 11.00 -3.23
CA GLN A 320 11.76 12.31 -3.18
C GLN A 320 13.10 12.23 -2.44
N LEU A 321 13.17 11.43 -1.38
CA LEU A 321 14.43 11.22 -0.66
C LEU A 321 15.47 10.50 -1.53
N ALA A 322 15.06 9.50 -2.30
CA ALA A 322 15.94 8.80 -3.24
C ALA A 322 16.49 9.76 -4.31
N GLU A 323 15.66 10.68 -4.80
CA GLU A 323 16.08 11.73 -5.74
C GLU A 323 17.04 12.74 -5.09
N LYS A 324 16.72 13.23 -3.88
CA LYS A 324 17.60 14.14 -3.13
C LYS A 324 18.98 13.54 -2.85
N MET A 325 19.03 12.24 -2.55
CA MET A 325 20.29 11.51 -2.36
C MET A 325 20.99 11.13 -3.66
N SER A 326 20.38 11.41 -4.82
CA SER A 326 20.90 11.03 -6.15
C SER A 326 21.23 9.54 -6.24
N LEU A 327 20.43 8.70 -5.60
CA LEU A 327 20.66 7.26 -5.55
C LEU A 327 20.30 6.61 -6.89
N PRO A 328 21.18 5.78 -7.47
CA PRO A 328 20.82 5.00 -8.65
C PRO A 328 19.83 3.89 -8.25
N LEU A 329 18.94 3.52 -9.18
CA LEU A 329 17.84 2.59 -8.91
C LEU A 329 18.29 1.25 -8.31
N LYS A 330 19.41 0.73 -8.80
CA LYS A 330 20.00 -0.53 -8.34
C LYS A 330 20.40 -0.52 -6.86
N ASP A 331 20.81 0.65 -6.35
CA ASP A 331 21.38 0.78 -5.01
C ASP A 331 20.31 1.11 -3.96
N MET A 332 19.09 1.49 -4.38
CA MET A 332 17.96 1.75 -3.48
C MET A 332 17.62 0.54 -2.60
N LEU A 333 17.83 -0.67 -3.11
CA LEU A 333 17.52 -1.92 -2.40
C LEU A 333 18.68 -2.43 -1.53
N HIS A 334 19.81 -1.71 -1.48
CA HIS A 334 20.94 -2.08 -0.64
C HIS A 334 20.59 -1.89 0.84
N PRO A 335 20.86 -2.87 1.73
CA PRO A 335 20.45 -2.81 3.14
C PRO A 335 20.88 -1.54 3.88
N ASP A 336 22.09 -1.05 3.62
CA ASP A 336 22.60 0.17 4.26
C ASP A 336 21.87 1.43 3.77
N LYS A 337 21.49 1.47 2.49
CA LYS A 337 20.74 2.58 1.92
C LYS A 337 19.30 2.58 2.40
N ILE A 338 18.68 1.40 2.51
CA ILE A 338 17.36 1.24 3.14
C ILE A 338 17.36 1.83 4.56
N LYS A 339 18.33 1.45 5.41
CA LYS A 339 18.43 1.97 6.78
C LYS A 339 18.59 3.49 6.81
N GLN A 340 19.43 4.05 5.93
CA GLN A 340 19.63 5.50 5.82
C GLN A 340 18.33 6.21 5.44
N MET A 341 17.63 5.71 4.43
CA MET A 341 16.37 6.30 3.95
C MET A 341 15.28 6.27 5.02
N ILE A 342 15.10 5.13 5.69
CA ILE A 342 14.08 4.98 6.74
C ILE A 342 14.39 5.86 7.94
N THR A 343 15.67 5.98 8.32
CA THR A 343 16.07 6.89 9.40
C THR A 343 15.70 8.33 9.06
N ALA A 344 15.96 8.77 7.81
CA ALA A 344 15.60 10.12 7.38
C ALA A 344 14.07 10.34 7.39
N VAL A 345 13.28 9.38 6.91
CA VAL A 345 11.81 9.44 6.96
C VAL A 345 11.31 9.53 8.39
N HIS A 346 11.86 8.73 9.30
CA HIS A 346 11.45 8.77 10.71
C HIS A 346 11.79 10.11 11.39
N THR A 347 12.95 10.69 11.07
CA THR A 347 13.33 12.03 11.56
C THR A 347 12.36 13.08 11.03
N ASN A 348 12.03 13.06 9.75
CA ASN A 348 11.08 14.01 9.16
C ASN A 348 9.67 13.90 9.77
N LEU A 349 9.17 12.67 9.96
CA LEU A 349 7.90 12.42 10.64
C LEU A 349 7.89 12.95 12.07
N THR A 350 9.01 12.79 12.80
CA THR A 350 9.14 13.25 14.18
C THR A 350 9.18 14.78 14.25
N SER A 351 9.94 15.43 13.37
CA SER A 351 10.03 16.89 13.27
C SER A 351 8.67 17.51 12.91
N ASN A 352 7.93 16.90 11.98
CA ASN A 352 6.58 17.37 11.61
C ASN A 352 5.60 17.26 12.80
N LYS A 353 5.66 16.17 13.58
CA LYS A 353 4.84 16.03 14.80
C LYS A 353 5.18 17.08 15.87
N LEU A 354 6.45 17.42 16.03
CA LEU A 354 6.90 18.48 16.95
C LEU A 354 6.41 19.86 16.49
N ASN A 355 6.50 20.15 15.19
CA ASN A 355 6.02 21.40 14.61
C ASN A 355 4.49 21.54 14.70
N ASN A 356 3.73 20.45 14.47
CA ASN A 356 2.27 20.47 14.63
C ASN A 356 1.85 20.64 16.08
N LYS A 357 2.55 20.02 17.05
CA LYS A 357 2.32 20.26 18.49
C LYS A 357 2.60 21.71 18.92
N ASN A 358 3.62 22.34 18.35
CA ASN A 358 3.92 23.74 18.62
C ASN A 358 2.88 24.70 18.00
N LYS A 359 2.28 24.33 16.86
CA LYS A 359 1.15 25.07 16.26
C LYS A 359 -0.14 24.90 17.06
N THR A 360 -0.46 23.70 17.55
CA THR A 360 -1.64 23.47 18.40
C THR A 360 -1.51 24.19 19.75
N ASN A 361 -0.32 24.22 20.35
CA ASN A 361 -0.11 25.00 21.58
C ASN A 361 -0.25 26.52 21.39
N ASN A 362 0.02 27.05 20.20
CA ASN A 362 -0.22 28.47 19.89
C ASN A 362 -1.68 28.78 19.50
N ASN A 363 -2.48 27.76 19.15
CA ASN A 363 -3.88 27.88 18.74
C ASN A 363 -4.89 27.39 19.80
N ASN A 364 -4.49 27.29 21.08
CA ASN A 364 -5.42 27.05 22.18
C ASN A 364 -6.27 28.31 22.51
N ASN A 365 -7.03 28.75 21.51
CA ASN A 365 -8.29 29.48 21.57
C ASN A 365 -9.11 29.11 20.30
N ASN A 366 -9.39 27.82 20.09
CA ASN A 366 -10.65 27.27 19.59
C ASN A 366 -10.47 25.87 18.95
N GLN A 367 -11.21 24.92 19.52
CA GLN A 367 -11.71 23.64 19.00
C GLN A 367 -10.73 22.57 18.46
N ASP A 368 -10.95 21.37 19.02
CA ASP A 368 -10.36 20.05 18.77
C ASP A 368 -9.94 19.79 17.32
N SER A 369 -8.63 19.59 17.09
CA SER A 369 -8.07 19.12 15.81
C SER A 369 -7.68 17.64 15.89
N GLU A 370 -8.67 16.76 15.75
CA GLU A 370 -8.47 15.40 15.25
C GLU A 370 -9.06 15.39 13.83
N GLY A 371 -8.26 15.72 12.79
CA GLY A 371 -8.84 15.86 11.45
C GLY A 371 -7.92 16.03 10.24
N GLU A 372 -6.62 16.33 10.38
CA GLU A 372 -5.77 16.60 9.19
C GLU A 372 -5.67 15.39 8.23
N ASP A 373 -5.52 14.16 8.75
CA ASP A 373 -5.43 12.96 7.89
C ASP A 373 -6.79 12.57 7.26
N ASP A 374 -7.90 12.89 7.93
CA ASP A 374 -9.26 12.59 7.43
C ASP A 374 -9.76 13.66 6.44
N GLU A 375 -9.35 14.93 6.59
CA GLU A 375 -9.63 16.03 5.66
C GLU A 375 -8.92 15.82 4.31
N ASP A 376 -7.66 15.38 4.31
CA ASP A 376 -6.93 15.07 3.08
C ASP A 376 -7.57 13.89 2.33
N ASP A 377 -7.96 12.82 3.04
CA ASP A 377 -8.69 11.67 2.46
C ASP A 377 -10.09 12.08 1.95
N LEU A 378 -10.75 13.06 2.57
CA LEU A 378 -12.04 13.63 2.11
C LEU A 378 -11.86 14.52 0.88
N ASN A 379 -10.82 15.33 0.82
CA ASN A 379 -10.53 16.21 -0.30
C ASN A 379 -10.11 15.41 -1.54
N GLU A 380 -9.26 14.39 -1.38
CA GLU A 380 -8.92 13.46 -2.47
C GLU A 380 -10.16 12.68 -2.93
N TYR A 381 -11.05 12.30 -2.00
CA TYR A 381 -12.30 11.60 -2.34
C TYR A 381 -13.25 12.49 -3.15
N ASN A 382 -13.42 13.74 -2.73
CA ASN A 382 -14.24 14.71 -3.45
C ASN A 382 -13.64 15.04 -4.83
N ALA A 383 -12.31 15.14 -4.95
CA ALA A 383 -11.65 15.31 -6.23
C ALA A 383 -11.89 14.10 -7.15
N TYR A 384 -11.76 12.88 -6.62
CA TYR A 384 -12.04 11.65 -7.36
C TYR A 384 -13.50 11.57 -7.85
N TYR A 385 -14.46 11.97 -7.00
CA TYR A 385 -15.88 11.93 -7.34
C TYR A 385 -16.29 13.03 -8.31
N ASN A 386 -15.73 14.24 -8.18
CA ASN A 386 -15.99 15.36 -9.09
C ASN A 386 -15.43 15.10 -10.50
N ASP A 387 -14.31 14.38 -10.60
CA ASP A 387 -13.73 13.97 -11.88
C ASP A 387 -14.61 12.92 -12.60
N GLN A 388 -15.40 12.14 -11.86
CA GLN A 388 -16.42 11.25 -12.42
C GLN A 388 -17.67 12.00 -12.91
N MET A 389 -18.07 13.08 -12.24
CA MET A 389 -19.25 13.88 -12.62
C MET A 389 -19.00 14.79 -13.84
N ASN A 390 -17.74 15.17 -14.11
CA ASN A 390 -17.37 16.00 -15.26
C ASN A 390 -17.10 15.20 -16.55
N THR A 391 -17.25 13.87 -16.52
CA THR A 391 -17.08 12.99 -17.68
C THR A 391 -18.37 12.33 -18.19
N GLU A 392 -19.53 12.69 -17.62
CA GLU A 392 -20.87 12.49 -18.19
C GLU A 392 -21.30 13.72 -19.00
#